data_AF-A0A2U8XBR6-F1
#
_entry.id   AF-A0A2U8XBR6-F1
#
_cell.length_a   1.000
_cell.length_b   1.000
_cell.length_c   1.000
_cell.angle_alpha   90.00
_cell.angle_beta   90.00
_cell.angle_gamma   90.00
#
_symmetry.space_group_name_H-M   'P 1'
#
loop_
_entity.id
_entity.type
_entity.pdbx_description
1 polymer ?
#
loop_
_entity_poly.entity_id
_entity_poly.type
_entity_poly.pdbx_seq_one_letter_code
_entity_poly.pdbx_strand_id
1 'polypeptide(L)'
;MPRDLTLRLHDTQAGIWQENANDPTFRKEVFLGLLKHLGRSGWAVSLDDEVRKRHRSLSPNYRRARKGNLFASVRTCGRVVEVEIWAETWTKENQNGHRYDFDKINRLDYLDRLRVDLTFQRLARWLSGLATVKVEDRTRGPGLTAPTALERIAQHYAESWHTDKALGRPVCTSPYNCRSADGGTITHGAAVWFVDDKGRIGHGVAYYNINNMWWIAVGRHMLRNNSSFEIYVSAPSCLRVKRNDRERRKRLEGEMSFAIRVHKFRRAETIRKILFGDQPLFRIRSSKNDAFYGSNYSGYTSDTGRAGLYTRAEAEDEVRRVPHLLSAYDLSGKPLVIPAAPDLPLFAAE
;
A
#
# COMPACT_ATOMS: atom_id res chain seq x y z
N MET A 1 -42.47 -7.41 9.52
CA MET A 1 -41.62 -8.22 8.62
C MET A 1 -40.22 -7.65 8.64
N PRO A 2 -39.15 -8.45 8.58
CA PRO A 2 -37.81 -7.93 8.39
C PRO A 2 -37.77 -7.13 7.08
N ARG A 3 -37.31 -5.89 7.14
CA ARG A 3 -37.16 -5.03 5.96
C ARG A 3 -35.85 -5.38 5.29
N ASP A 4 -35.86 -5.49 3.96
CA ASP A 4 -34.64 -5.64 3.18
C ASP A 4 -34.23 -4.29 2.61
N LEU A 5 -33.00 -3.87 2.92
CA LEU A 5 -32.43 -2.61 2.47
C LEU A 5 -31.13 -2.86 1.72
N THR A 6 -30.88 -2.04 0.70
CA THR A 6 -29.58 -1.95 0.03
C THR A 6 -28.92 -0.61 0.35
N LEU A 7 -27.72 -0.65 0.92
CA LEU A 7 -26.88 0.53 1.11
C LEU A 7 -25.83 0.59 -0.01
N ARG A 8 -25.98 1.55 -0.91
CA ARG A 8 -25.04 1.82 -2.02
C ARG A 8 -24.09 2.94 -1.64
N LEU A 9 -22.80 2.66 -1.60
CA LEU A 9 -21.75 3.63 -1.33
C LEU A 9 -20.98 3.94 -2.62
N HIS A 10 -20.87 5.23 -2.92
CA HIS A 10 -20.10 5.73 -4.05
C HIS A 10 -19.48 7.09 -3.70
N ASP A 11 -18.16 7.17 -3.67
CA ASP A 11 -17.36 8.36 -3.36
C ASP A 11 -17.73 8.90 -1.97
N THR A 12 -18.34 10.08 -1.90
CA THR A 12 -18.88 10.68 -0.67
C THR A 12 -20.40 10.60 -0.60
N GLN A 13 -21.02 9.71 -1.38
CA GLN A 13 -22.46 9.48 -1.42
C GLN A 13 -22.84 8.12 -0.82
N ALA A 14 -23.97 8.09 -0.12
CA ALA A 14 -24.62 6.89 0.38
C ALA A 14 -26.10 6.92 0.00
N GLY A 15 -26.52 5.94 -0.81
CA GLY A 15 -27.91 5.71 -1.18
C GLY A 15 -28.49 4.53 -0.40
N ILE A 16 -29.53 4.77 0.39
CA ILE A 16 -30.30 3.73 1.09
C ILE A 16 -31.53 3.46 0.24
N TRP A 17 -31.68 2.22 -0.21
CA TRP A 17 -32.72 1.80 -1.12
C TRP A 17 -33.54 0.67 -0.53
N GLN A 18 -34.86 0.76 -0.62
CA GLN A 18 -35.80 -0.29 -0.23
C GLN A 18 -36.48 -0.86 -1.47
N GLU A 19 -36.68 -2.18 -1.50
CA GLU A 19 -37.43 -2.86 -2.57
C GLU A 19 -38.89 -2.39 -2.62
N ASN A 20 -39.60 -2.50 -1.49
CA ASN A 20 -41.00 -2.10 -1.39
C ASN A 20 -41.17 -0.57 -1.49
N ALA A 21 -41.72 -0.10 -2.61
CA ALA A 21 -41.93 1.31 -2.88
C ALA A 21 -43.05 1.96 -2.05
N ASN A 22 -43.97 1.16 -1.55
CA ASN A 22 -45.21 1.61 -0.92
C ASN A 22 -45.17 1.48 0.62
N ASP A 23 -43.99 1.26 1.21
CA ASP A 23 -43.86 1.15 2.66
C ASP A 23 -44.08 2.53 3.35
N PRO A 24 -45.22 2.73 4.05
CA PRO A 24 -45.54 4.02 4.67
C PRO A 24 -44.62 4.35 5.85
N THR A 25 -43.93 3.35 6.39
CA THR A 25 -43.05 3.50 7.56
C THR A 25 -41.62 3.87 7.19
N PHE A 26 -41.21 3.72 5.92
CA PHE A 26 -39.85 4.03 5.44
C PHE A 26 -39.41 5.45 5.80
N ARG A 27 -40.28 6.43 5.56
CA ARG A 27 -40.01 7.83 5.90
C ARG A 27 -39.77 8.01 7.40
N LYS A 28 -40.62 7.42 8.24
CA LYS A 28 -40.58 7.61 9.70
C LYS A 28 -39.40 6.88 10.33
N GLU A 29 -39.12 5.67 9.89
CA GLU A 29 -38.12 4.80 10.50
C GLU A 29 -36.73 4.99 9.90
N VAL A 30 -36.62 5.10 8.57
CA VAL A 30 -35.34 5.23 7.89
C VAL A 30 -34.95 6.69 7.74
N PHE A 31 -35.76 7.54 7.09
CA PHE A 31 -35.36 8.93 6.86
C PHE A 31 -35.28 9.72 8.17
N LEU A 32 -36.35 9.80 8.96
CA LEU A 32 -36.30 10.54 10.24
C LEU A 32 -35.39 9.86 11.26
N GLY A 33 -35.29 8.53 11.25
CA GLY A 33 -34.34 7.78 12.08
C GLY A 33 -32.88 8.13 11.74
N LEU A 34 -32.55 8.26 10.45
CA LEU A 34 -31.24 8.66 9.98
C LEU A 34 -30.87 10.06 10.46
N LEU A 35 -31.80 11.03 10.37
CA LEU A 35 -31.54 12.38 10.85
C LEU A 35 -31.22 12.39 12.35
N LYS A 36 -31.95 11.61 13.15
CA LYS A 36 -31.67 11.44 14.59
C LYS A 36 -30.32 10.77 14.81
N HIS A 37 -29.99 9.74 14.03
CA HIS A 37 -28.71 9.04 14.11
C HIS A 37 -27.52 9.96 13.79
N LEU A 38 -27.63 10.80 12.75
CA LEU A 38 -26.64 11.82 12.40
C LEU A 38 -26.50 12.84 13.52
N GLY A 39 -27.60 13.34 14.07
CA GLY A 39 -27.62 14.25 15.22
C GLY A 39 -26.86 13.69 16.42
N ARG A 40 -27.17 12.46 16.83
CA ARG A 40 -26.46 11.74 17.91
C ARG A 40 -24.98 11.50 17.59
N SER A 41 -24.63 11.42 16.31
CA SER A 41 -23.25 11.28 15.84
C SER A 41 -22.51 12.62 15.76
N GLY A 42 -23.09 13.71 16.25
CA GLY A 42 -22.48 15.04 16.31
C GLY A 42 -22.62 15.86 15.04
N TRP A 43 -23.57 15.54 14.16
CA TRP A 43 -23.93 16.40 13.03
C TRP A 43 -24.98 17.42 13.46
N ALA A 44 -24.76 18.69 13.15
CA ALA A 44 -25.80 19.71 13.27
C ALA A 44 -26.74 19.60 12.06
N VAL A 45 -27.95 19.09 12.26
CA VAL A 45 -28.95 18.85 11.19
C VAL A 45 -29.99 19.97 11.19
N SER A 46 -30.22 20.58 10.03
CA SER A 46 -31.18 21.67 9.82
C SER A 46 -32.05 21.43 8.58
N LEU A 47 -33.08 22.27 8.42
CA LEU A 47 -33.81 22.36 7.16
C LEU A 47 -32.89 22.88 6.05
N ASP A 48 -33.18 22.47 4.82
CA ASP A 48 -32.58 23.09 3.64
C ASP A 48 -33.33 24.38 3.32
N ASP A 49 -32.72 25.52 3.63
CA ASP A 49 -33.35 26.83 3.47
C ASP A 49 -33.58 27.21 2.01
N GLU A 50 -32.71 26.80 1.09
CA GLU A 50 -32.88 27.07 -0.34
C GLU A 50 -34.08 26.30 -0.89
N VAL A 51 -34.20 25.02 -0.54
CA VAL A 51 -35.38 24.22 -0.92
C VAL A 51 -36.64 24.76 -0.26
N ARG A 52 -36.57 25.19 1.01
CA ARG A 52 -37.71 25.76 1.72
C ARG A 52 -38.23 27.04 1.05
N LYS A 53 -37.34 27.92 0.60
CA LYS A 53 -37.68 29.17 -0.09
C LYS A 53 -38.28 28.92 -1.47
N ARG A 54 -37.67 28.04 -2.28
CA ARG A 54 -38.06 27.84 -3.69
C ARG A 54 -39.15 26.78 -3.87
N HIS A 55 -39.17 25.75 -3.02
CA HIS A 55 -40.00 24.56 -3.15
C HIS A 55 -40.52 24.08 -1.79
N ARG A 56 -41.43 24.85 -1.19
CA ARG A 56 -41.96 24.62 0.16
C ARG A 56 -42.59 23.22 0.34
N SER A 57 -43.25 22.69 -0.70
CA SER A 57 -43.84 21.33 -0.69
C SER A 57 -42.81 20.21 -0.60
N LEU A 58 -41.58 20.44 -1.09
CA LEU A 58 -40.49 19.48 -1.05
C LEU A 58 -39.66 19.58 0.24
N SER A 59 -39.66 20.74 0.90
CA SER A 59 -38.89 21.01 2.12
C SER A 59 -38.96 19.90 3.21
N PRO A 60 -40.10 19.22 3.45
CA PRO A 60 -40.14 18.12 4.41
C PRO A 60 -39.19 16.95 4.09
N ASN A 61 -38.72 16.82 2.85
CA ASN A 61 -37.89 15.73 2.36
C ASN A 61 -36.41 16.07 2.25
N TYR A 62 -36.02 17.32 2.53
CA TYR A 62 -34.66 17.82 2.34
C TYR A 62 -34.08 18.36 3.65
N ARG A 63 -32.87 17.94 3.99
CA ARG A 63 -32.13 18.39 5.16
C ARG A 63 -30.69 18.70 4.78
N ARG A 64 -30.13 19.68 5.49
CA ARG A 64 -28.71 19.99 5.46
C ARG A 64 -28.11 19.56 6.79
N ALA A 65 -26.88 19.09 6.78
CA ALA A 65 -26.15 18.80 7.99
C ALA A 65 -24.71 19.30 7.91
N ARG A 66 -24.13 19.61 9.06
CA ARG A 66 -22.72 20.05 9.16
C ARG A 66 -22.00 19.35 10.30
N LYS A 67 -20.74 19.01 10.09
CA LYS A 67 -19.84 18.48 11.12
C LYS A 67 -18.40 18.91 10.84
N GLY A 68 -17.92 19.92 11.59
CA GLY A 68 -16.63 20.55 11.31
C GLY A 68 -16.62 21.19 9.93
N ASN A 69 -15.67 20.77 9.09
CA ASN A 69 -15.52 21.20 7.70
C ASN A 69 -16.43 20.45 6.72
N LEU A 70 -17.08 19.37 7.16
CA LEU A 70 -17.95 18.57 6.32
C LEU A 70 -19.37 19.13 6.29
N PHE A 71 -19.92 19.23 5.10
CA PHE A 71 -21.32 19.48 4.83
C PHE A 71 -21.98 18.22 4.30
N ALA A 72 -23.26 18.03 4.60
CA ALA A 72 -24.05 16.96 4.03
C ALA A 72 -25.42 17.44 3.58
N SER A 73 -25.90 16.83 2.49
CA SER A 73 -27.26 16.94 2.01
C SER A 73 -27.92 15.59 2.21
N VAL A 74 -29.04 15.57 2.93
CA VAL A 74 -29.83 14.36 3.14
C VAL A 74 -31.20 14.58 2.52
N ARG A 75 -31.57 13.75 1.55
CA ARG A 75 -32.88 13.83 0.91
C ARG A 75 -33.57 12.48 0.85
N THR A 76 -34.89 12.49 0.81
CA THR A 76 -35.69 11.29 0.55
C THR A 76 -36.60 11.49 -0.66
N CYS A 77 -36.69 10.47 -1.50
CA CYS A 77 -37.58 10.41 -2.65
C CYS A 77 -38.20 9.00 -2.74
N GLY A 78 -39.49 8.89 -2.42
CA GLY A 78 -40.19 7.61 -2.34
C GLY A 78 -39.45 6.61 -1.43
N ARG A 79 -38.91 5.56 -2.05
CA ARG A 79 -38.20 4.43 -1.41
C ARG A 79 -36.70 4.62 -1.25
N VAL A 80 -36.20 5.82 -1.49
CA VAL A 80 -34.77 6.13 -1.48
C VAL A 80 -34.48 7.23 -0.49
N VAL A 81 -33.39 7.06 0.27
CA VAL A 81 -32.75 8.13 1.05
C VAL A 81 -31.34 8.29 0.52
N GLU A 82 -30.96 9.51 0.18
CA GLU A 82 -29.62 9.83 -0.30
C GLU A 82 -28.94 10.76 0.67
N VAL A 83 -27.70 10.43 1.01
CA VAL A 83 -26.77 11.25 1.78
C VAL A 83 -25.61 11.58 0.86
N GLU A 84 -25.35 12.86 0.67
CA GLU A 84 -24.17 13.33 -0.05
C GLU A 84 -23.34 14.21 0.88
N ILE A 85 -22.05 13.91 1.02
CA ILE A 85 -21.11 14.65 1.86
C ILE A 85 -20.08 15.38 1.00
N TRP A 86 -19.68 16.59 1.36
CA TRP A 86 -18.57 17.31 0.74
C TRP A 86 -17.91 18.26 1.76
N ALA A 87 -16.78 18.85 1.38
CA ALA A 87 -16.17 19.98 2.08
C ALA A 87 -15.89 21.10 1.07
N GLU A 88 -15.39 22.23 1.56
CA GLU A 88 -15.02 23.39 0.74
C GLU A 88 -13.53 23.73 0.95
N THR A 89 -12.71 22.71 1.28
CA THR A 89 -11.30 22.87 1.63
C THR A 89 -10.33 22.77 0.45
N TRP A 90 -10.80 22.33 -0.72
CA TRP A 90 -10.00 22.22 -1.95
C TRP A 90 -10.39 23.30 -2.97
N THR A 91 -9.58 23.52 -4.00
CA THR A 91 -9.90 24.48 -5.07
C THR A 91 -11.10 24.02 -5.91
N LYS A 92 -12.12 24.87 -6.03
CA LYS A 92 -13.35 24.59 -6.79
C LYS A 92 -13.06 24.42 -8.29
N GLU A 93 -13.54 23.33 -8.90
CA GLU A 93 -13.48 23.13 -10.35
C GLU A 93 -14.85 23.35 -11.01
N ASN A 94 -15.93 22.87 -10.39
CA ASN A 94 -17.29 23.02 -10.91
C ASN A 94 -17.86 24.42 -10.60
N GLN A 95 -18.38 25.10 -11.61
CA GLN A 95 -19.01 26.41 -11.45
C GLN A 95 -20.16 26.40 -10.42
N ASN A 96 -20.87 25.27 -10.32
CA ASN A 96 -22.01 25.09 -9.43
C ASN A 96 -21.65 24.82 -7.96
N GLY A 97 -20.35 24.73 -7.61
CA GLY A 97 -19.88 24.56 -6.22
C GLY A 97 -19.20 23.23 -5.94
N HIS A 98 -18.45 23.14 -4.83
CA HIS A 98 -17.72 21.94 -4.38
C HIS A 98 -18.59 20.68 -4.26
N ARG A 99 -19.88 20.87 -3.96
CA ARG A 99 -20.87 19.79 -3.93
C ARG A 99 -20.96 19.04 -5.26
N TYR A 100 -20.64 19.66 -6.39
CA TYR A 100 -20.76 19.07 -7.72
C TYR A 100 -19.41 18.70 -8.34
N ASP A 101 -18.31 18.78 -7.57
CA ASP A 101 -17.02 18.26 -8.00
C ASP A 101 -17.03 16.72 -7.97
N PHE A 102 -16.22 16.10 -8.83
CA PHE A 102 -16.00 14.64 -8.86
C PHE A 102 -14.85 14.23 -7.94
N ASP A 103 -14.78 12.93 -7.60
CA ASP A 103 -13.71 12.34 -6.78
C ASP A 103 -13.49 13.05 -5.44
N LYS A 104 -14.60 13.45 -4.79
CA LYS A 104 -14.58 14.27 -3.57
C LYS A 104 -13.79 13.60 -2.47
N ILE A 105 -13.85 12.27 -2.35
CA ILE A 105 -13.12 11.52 -1.32
C ILE A 105 -11.61 11.74 -1.44
N ASN A 106 -11.07 11.79 -2.66
CA ASN A 106 -9.64 11.98 -2.89
C ASN A 106 -9.20 13.43 -2.65
N ARG A 107 -10.12 14.38 -2.81
CA ARG A 107 -9.91 15.81 -2.57
C ARG A 107 -10.00 16.19 -1.08
N LEU A 108 -10.63 15.37 -0.26
CA LEU A 108 -10.75 15.61 1.18
C LEU A 108 -9.40 15.47 1.89
N ASP A 109 -9.21 16.27 2.94
CA ASP A 109 -8.10 16.10 3.87
C ASP A 109 -8.16 14.73 4.55
N TYR A 110 -7.01 14.22 5.00
CA TYR A 110 -6.91 12.88 5.57
C TYR A 110 -7.91 12.63 6.72
N LEU A 111 -8.03 13.58 7.66
CA LEU A 111 -8.96 13.44 8.79
C LEU A 111 -10.42 13.50 8.35
N ASP A 112 -10.75 14.31 7.33
CA ASP A 112 -12.11 14.41 6.82
C ASP A 112 -12.51 13.17 6.01
N ARG A 113 -11.58 12.56 5.27
CA ARG A 113 -11.75 11.22 4.67
C ARG A 113 -12.11 10.19 5.74
N LEU A 114 -11.33 10.10 6.81
CA LEU A 114 -11.59 9.17 7.91
C LEU A 114 -12.95 9.43 8.59
N ARG A 115 -13.38 10.68 8.70
CA ARG A 115 -14.71 11.04 9.24
C ARG A 115 -15.84 10.61 8.32
N VAL A 116 -15.68 10.72 7.00
CA VAL A 116 -16.65 10.20 6.02
C VAL A 116 -16.73 8.68 6.11
N ASP A 117 -15.59 7.99 6.16
CA ASP A 117 -15.53 6.54 6.37
C ASP A 117 -16.25 6.11 7.64
N LEU A 118 -15.95 6.76 8.77
CA LEU A 118 -16.60 6.49 10.04
C LEU A 118 -18.11 6.78 10.00
N THR A 119 -18.54 7.81 9.27
CA THR A 119 -19.96 8.15 9.14
C THR A 119 -20.71 7.05 8.38
N PHE A 120 -20.17 6.57 7.27
CA PHE A 120 -20.77 5.45 6.54
C PHE A 120 -20.68 4.13 7.33
N GLN A 121 -19.65 3.97 8.18
CA GLN A 121 -19.53 2.81 9.07
C GLN A 121 -20.67 2.76 10.07
N ARG A 122 -20.92 3.89 10.73
CA ARG A 122 -22.00 4.03 11.72
C ARG A 122 -23.36 3.91 11.05
N LEU A 123 -23.51 4.44 9.84
CA LEU A 123 -24.71 4.32 9.02
C LEU A 123 -25.03 2.85 8.73
N ALA A 124 -24.08 2.10 8.18
CA ALA A 124 -24.25 0.68 7.86
C ALA A 124 -24.64 -0.12 9.11
N ARG A 125 -23.90 0.06 10.22
CA ARG A 125 -24.18 -0.61 11.49
C ARG A 125 -25.56 -0.28 12.05
N TRP A 126 -25.97 0.99 11.98
CA TRP A 126 -27.30 1.40 12.45
C TRP A 126 -28.41 0.80 11.58
N LEU A 127 -28.26 0.78 10.26
CA LEU A 127 -29.22 0.15 9.36
C LEU A 127 -29.33 -1.35 9.60
N SER A 128 -28.22 -2.05 9.85
CA SER A 128 -28.22 -3.49 10.17
C SER A 128 -28.96 -3.81 11.47
N GLY A 129 -29.11 -2.84 12.39
CA GLY A 129 -29.95 -2.99 13.58
C GLY A 129 -31.45 -2.83 13.32
N LEU A 130 -31.84 -2.31 12.17
CA LEU A 130 -33.24 -2.06 11.78
C LEU A 130 -33.77 -3.07 10.76
N ALA A 131 -32.90 -3.64 9.94
CA ALA A 131 -33.24 -4.32 8.70
C ALA A 131 -32.11 -5.29 8.30
N THR A 132 -32.43 -6.24 7.43
CA THR A 132 -31.40 -6.98 6.69
C THR A 132 -30.80 -6.03 5.66
N VAL A 133 -29.50 -5.76 5.73
CA VAL A 133 -28.84 -4.78 4.86
C VAL A 133 -27.82 -5.44 3.96
N LYS A 134 -28.01 -5.30 2.65
CA LYS A 134 -26.97 -5.57 1.64
C LYS A 134 -26.15 -4.29 1.42
N VAL A 135 -24.83 -4.36 1.58
CA VAL A 135 -23.94 -3.20 1.34
C VAL A 135 -23.24 -3.38 0.00
N GLU A 136 -23.35 -2.39 -0.88
CA GLU A 136 -22.69 -2.31 -2.17
C GLU A 136 -21.74 -1.11 -2.17
N ASP A 137 -20.43 -1.32 -2.04
CA ASP A 137 -19.42 -0.24 -2.10
C ASP A 137 -18.67 -0.30 -3.43
N ARG A 138 -18.84 0.73 -4.25
CA ARG A 138 -18.27 0.80 -5.61
C ARG A 138 -17.00 1.64 -5.71
N THR A 139 -16.58 2.29 -4.63
CA THR A 139 -15.54 3.34 -4.69
C THR A 139 -14.38 3.15 -3.74
N ARG A 140 -14.57 2.40 -2.65
CA ARG A 140 -13.53 2.23 -1.66
C ARG A 140 -12.89 0.87 -1.87
N GLY A 141 -11.62 0.87 -2.27
CA GLY A 141 -10.75 -0.30 -2.08
C GLY A 141 -10.89 -0.80 -0.64
N PRO A 142 -10.55 -2.08 -0.36
CA PRO A 142 -11.21 -2.93 0.63
C PRO A 142 -11.85 -2.15 1.79
N GLY A 143 -13.10 -1.73 1.57
CA GLY A 143 -13.85 -0.87 2.47
C GLY A 143 -14.46 -1.58 3.68
N LEU A 144 -15.49 -0.96 4.21
CA LEU A 144 -16.27 -1.31 5.41
C LEU A 144 -16.68 -2.77 5.59
N THR A 145 -16.97 -3.42 4.47
CA THR A 145 -17.40 -4.82 4.34
C THR A 145 -16.37 -5.67 3.63
N ALA A 146 -15.23 -5.09 3.26
CA ALA A 146 -14.18 -5.87 2.66
C ALA A 146 -13.55 -6.78 3.71
N PRO A 147 -13.18 -8.00 3.29
CA PRO A 147 -12.59 -8.95 4.18
C PRO A 147 -11.33 -8.33 4.80
N THR A 148 -11.26 -8.41 6.12
CA THR A 148 -10.09 -8.08 6.92
C THR A 148 -8.88 -8.88 6.42
N ALA A 149 -7.68 -8.42 6.78
CA ALA A 149 -6.45 -9.15 6.46
C ALA A 149 -6.54 -10.63 6.90
N LEU A 150 -7.15 -10.90 8.05
CA LEU A 150 -7.36 -12.25 8.57
C LEU A 150 -8.41 -13.04 7.79
N GLU A 151 -9.54 -12.43 7.43
CA GLU A 151 -10.57 -13.08 6.60
C GLU A 151 -10.00 -13.43 5.21
N ARG A 152 -9.15 -12.57 4.65
CA ARG A 152 -8.45 -12.83 3.38
C ARG A 152 -7.45 -13.99 3.52
N ILE A 153 -6.71 -14.05 4.62
CA ILE A 153 -5.81 -15.18 4.91
C ILE A 153 -6.61 -16.48 5.06
N ALA A 154 -7.71 -16.45 5.82
CA ALA A 154 -8.56 -17.62 6.03
C ALA A 154 -9.18 -18.13 4.73
N GLN A 155 -9.68 -17.22 3.88
CA GLN A 155 -10.17 -17.56 2.54
C GLN A 155 -9.07 -18.20 1.69
N HIS A 156 -7.87 -17.60 1.66
CA HIS A 156 -6.73 -18.14 0.94
C HIS A 156 -6.35 -19.54 1.45
N TYR A 157 -6.40 -19.79 2.76
CA TYR A 157 -6.14 -21.13 3.31
C TYR A 157 -7.22 -22.13 2.91
N ALA A 158 -8.50 -21.74 2.88
CA ALA A 158 -9.58 -22.63 2.45
C ALA A 158 -9.41 -23.07 0.98
N GLU A 159 -9.03 -22.13 0.11
CA GLU A 159 -8.88 -22.32 -1.34
C GLU A 159 -7.54 -22.99 -1.72
N SER A 160 -6.49 -22.77 -0.94
CA SER A 160 -5.14 -23.27 -1.26
C SER A 160 -5.01 -24.79 -1.10
N TRP A 161 -4.33 -25.41 -2.06
CA TRP A 161 -3.95 -26.83 -2.04
C TRP A 161 -2.75 -27.12 -1.13
N HIS A 162 -1.98 -26.07 -0.77
CA HIS A 162 -0.84 -26.18 0.17
C HIS A 162 -1.28 -26.15 1.64
N THR A 163 -2.57 -26.01 1.91
CA THR A 163 -3.12 -25.98 3.26
C THR A 163 -3.24 -27.39 3.82
N ASP A 164 -2.70 -27.60 5.01
CA ASP A 164 -3.01 -28.78 5.81
C ASP A 164 -4.48 -28.72 6.21
N LYS A 165 -5.27 -29.70 5.76
CA LYS A 165 -6.72 -29.72 5.97
C LYS A 165 -7.12 -30.01 7.42
N ALA A 166 -6.25 -30.65 8.21
CA ALA A 166 -6.50 -30.88 9.63
C ALA A 166 -6.26 -29.61 10.46
N LEU A 167 -5.23 -28.83 10.10
CA LEU A 167 -4.90 -27.58 10.79
C LEU A 167 -5.64 -26.36 10.22
N GLY A 168 -6.21 -26.46 9.03
CA GLY A 168 -6.86 -25.35 8.32
C GLY A 168 -5.90 -24.25 7.86
N ARG A 169 -4.59 -24.54 7.84
CA ARG A 169 -3.52 -23.60 7.43
C ARG A 169 -2.29 -24.35 6.90
N PRO A 170 -1.43 -23.71 6.08
CA PRO A 170 -0.15 -24.29 5.70
C PRO A 170 0.82 -24.33 6.89
N VAL A 171 1.77 -25.26 6.85
CA VAL A 171 2.82 -25.44 7.87
C VAL A 171 4.19 -25.26 7.26
N CYS A 172 5.04 -24.47 7.93
CA CYS A 172 6.44 -24.33 7.56
C CYS A 172 7.22 -25.55 8.06
N THR A 173 7.45 -26.53 7.19
CA THR A 173 8.21 -27.75 7.52
C THR A 173 9.72 -27.54 7.38
N SER A 174 10.14 -26.53 6.62
CA SER A 174 11.53 -26.26 6.30
C SER A 174 12.09 -25.12 7.18
N PRO A 175 13.10 -25.37 8.04
CA PRO A 175 13.65 -24.35 8.93
C PRO A 175 14.16 -23.10 8.21
N TYR A 176 14.71 -23.25 6.99
CA TYR A 176 15.23 -22.12 6.21
C TYR A 176 14.13 -21.15 5.75
N ASN A 177 12.92 -21.65 5.50
CA ASN A 177 11.74 -20.84 5.12
C ASN A 177 11.15 -20.09 6.32
N CYS A 178 11.44 -20.56 7.52
CA CYS A 178 11.07 -19.94 8.78
C CYS A 178 12.17 -19.03 9.34
N ARG A 179 13.36 -19.00 8.72
CA ARG A 179 14.47 -18.18 9.21
C ARG A 179 14.28 -16.72 8.80
N SER A 180 14.21 -15.86 9.80
CA SER A 180 14.12 -14.40 9.66
C SER A 180 15.45 -13.77 9.23
N ALA A 181 15.39 -12.50 8.82
CA ALA A 181 16.53 -11.67 8.47
C ALA A 181 17.53 -11.48 9.62
N ASP A 182 17.06 -11.42 10.87
CA ASP A 182 17.89 -11.35 12.08
C ASP A 182 18.30 -12.73 12.64
N GLY A 183 18.02 -13.81 11.89
CA GLY A 183 18.46 -15.16 12.20
C GLY A 183 17.57 -15.92 13.18
N GLY A 184 16.56 -15.28 13.77
CA GLY A 184 15.53 -15.92 14.58
C GLY A 184 14.53 -16.74 13.74
N THR A 185 13.63 -17.47 14.41
CA THR A 185 12.58 -18.27 13.75
C THR A 185 11.26 -17.53 13.77
N ILE A 186 10.69 -17.28 12.60
CA ILE A 186 9.36 -16.69 12.44
C ILE A 186 8.33 -17.74 12.84
N THR A 187 7.46 -17.39 13.78
CA THR A 187 6.37 -18.24 14.23
C THR A 187 5.04 -17.72 13.70
N HIS A 188 4.17 -18.61 13.24
CA HIS A 188 2.84 -18.23 12.77
C HIS A 188 2.01 -17.64 13.92
N GLY A 189 1.42 -16.47 13.70
CA GLY A 189 0.72 -15.66 14.69
C GLY A 189 1.61 -14.73 15.51
N ALA A 190 2.93 -14.71 15.28
CA ALA A 190 3.85 -13.86 16.04
C ALA A 190 3.87 -12.41 15.52
N ALA A 191 4.12 -11.48 16.44
CA ALA A 191 4.45 -10.11 16.11
C ALA A 191 5.84 -10.06 15.44
N VAL A 192 5.93 -9.35 14.32
CA VAL A 192 7.15 -9.22 13.53
C VAL A 192 7.33 -7.82 13.01
N TRP A 193 8.57 -7.52 12.62
CA TRP A 193 8.93 -6.32 11.88
C TRP A 193 9.28 -6.70 10.44
N PHE A 194 9.02 -5.83 9.48
CA PHE A 194 9.33 -6.09 8.08
C PHE A 194 9.77 -4.82 7.37
N VAL A 195 10.44 -5.00 6.23
CA VAL A 195 10.84 -3.89 5.35
C VAL A 195 9.79 -3.69 4.27
N ASP A 196 9.29 -2.46 4.11
CA ASP A 196 8.36 -2.12 3.03
C ASP A 196 9.06 -1.96 1.67
N ASP A 197 8.26 -1.78 0.62
CA ASP A 197 8.70 -1.50 -0.75
C ASP A 197 9.57 -0.25 -0.87
N LYS A 198 9.49 0.64 0.13
CA LYS A 198 10.29 1.84 0.26
C LYS A 198 11.42 1.64 1.25
N GLY A 199 11.73 0.45 1.76
CA GLY A 199 12.80 0.26 2.74
C GLY A 199 12.49 0.75 4.16
N ARG A 200 11.26 1.11 4.49
CA ARG A 200 10.87 1.53 5.86
C ARG A 200 10.50 0.31 6.68
N ILE A 201 10.70 0.41 7.99
CA ILE A 201 10.29 -0.63 8.92
C ILE A 201 8.81 -0.49 9.26
N GLY A 202 8.04 -1.54 8.98
CA GLY A 202 6.68 -1.74 9.45
C GLY A 202 6.60 -2.81 10.53
N HIS A 203 5.46 -2.88 11.20
CA HIS A 203 5.15 -3.87 12.24
C HIS A 203 3.81 -4.54 11.93
N GLY A 204 3.69 -5.82 12.22
CA GLY A 204 2.46 -6.59 12.00
C GLY A 204 2.50 -7.98 12.61
N VAL A 205 1.53 -8.80 12.25
CA VAL A 205 1.47 -10.21 12.69
C VAL A 205 1.71 -11.13 11.51
N ALA A 206 2.66 -12.04 11.64
CA ALA A 206 3.08 -12.96 10.58
C ALA A 206 2.20 -14.22 10.56
N TYR A 207 1.79 -14.66 9.37
CA TYR A 207 1.06 -15.89 9.11
C TYR A 207 1.74 -16.61 7.95
N TYR A 208 2.14 -17.86 8.17
CA TYR A 208 2.85 -18.63 7.15
C TYR A 208 2.01 -18.77 5.88
N ASN A 209 2.63 -18.61 4.71
CA ASN A 209 1.98 -18.80 3.42
C ASN A 209 2.55 -20.04 2.72
N ILE A 210 3.62 -19.88 1.96
CA ILE A 210 4.23 -20.94 1.17
C ILE A 210 5.71 -20.65 0.98
N ASN A 211 6.56 -21.69 0.98
CA ASN A 211 8.00 -21.57 0.83
C ASN A 211 8.52 -20.54 1.85
N ASN A 212 9.37 -19.61 1.43
CA ASN A 212 9.87 -18.53 2.27
C ASN A 212 8.90 -17.35 2.38
N MET A 213 7.67 -17.43 1.87
CA MET A 213 6.70 -16.34 1.87
C MET A 213 5.78 -16.39 3.09
N TRP A 214 5.54 -15.21 3.67
CA TRP A 214 4.74 -15.00 4.85
C TRP A 214 3.76 -13.85 4.61
N TRP A 215 2.51 -14.10 4.97
CA TRP A 215 1.52 -13.04 5.09
C TRP A 215 1.80 -12.21 6.34
N ILE A 216 1.77 -10.88 6.21
CA ILE A 216 1.87 -9.96 7.34
C ILE A 216 0.60 -9.12 7.38
N ALA A 217 -0.19 -9.28 8.43
CA ALA A 217 -1.36 -8.46 8.69
C ALA A 217 -0.92 -7.14 9.35
N VAL A 218 -1.12 -6.03 8.66
CA VAL A 218 -0.74 -4.67 9.08
C VAL A 218 -2.01 -3.90 9.41
N GLY A 219 -2.53 -4.08 10.62
CA GLY A 219 -3.84 -3.55 11.00
C GLY A 219 -4.99 -4.33 10.34
N ARG A 220 -6.17 -3.70 10.24
CA ARG A 220 -7.41 -4.43 9.94
C ARG A 220 -7.53 -4.95 8.50
N HIS A 221 -7.10 -4.17 7.51
CA HIS A 221 -7.37 -4.48 6.09
C HIS A 221 -6.10 -4.61 5.24
N MET A 222 -4.96 -4.16 5.73
CA MET A 222 -3.71 -4.23 4.97
C MET A 222 -3.03 -5.58 5.21
N LEU A 223 -2.72 -6.25 4.12
CA LEU A 223 -2.06 -7.54 4.08
C LEU A 223 -0.87 -7.43 3.14
N ARG A 224 0.29 -7.93 3.56
CA ARG A 224 1.51 -7.97 2.75
C ARG A 224 2.01 -9.40 2.62
N ASN A 225 2.65 -9.73 1.51
CA ASN A 225 3.36 -11.00 1.32
C ASN A 225 4.85 -10.68 1.31
N ASN A 226 5.56 -11.05 2.36
CA ASN A 226 6.98 -10.77 2.52
C ASN A 226 7.74 -12.09 2.57
N SER A 227 8.96 -12.07 2.05
CA SER A 227 9.86 -13.21 2.18
C SER A 227 10.46 -13.26 3.60
N SER A 228 10.87 -14.45 4.06
CA SER A 228 11.39 -14.64 5.43
C SER A 228 12.63 -13.80 5.69
N PHE A 229 13.47 -13.59 4.68
CA PHE A 229 14.67 -12.75 4.74
C PHE A 229 14.39 -11.24 4.71
N GLU A 230 13.12 -10.82 4.63
CA GLU A 230 12.69 -9.42 4.79
C GLU A 230 11.99 -9.17 6.13
N ILE A 231 11.82 -10.22 6.95
CA ILE A 231 11.12 -10.21 8.22
C ILE A 231 12.11 -10.31 9.35
N TYR A 232 11.88 -9.58 10.42
CA TYR A 232 12.69 -9.55 11.63
C TYR A 232 11.82 -9.97 12.82
N VAL A 233 12.33 -10.89 13.63
CA VAL A 233 11.63 -11.31 14.87
C VAL A 233 11.83 -10.26 15.95
N SER A 234 13.01 -9.64 15.99
CA SER A 234 13.34 -8.56 16.93
C SER A 234 13.14 -7.19 16.31
N ALA A 235 12.77 -6.19 17.13
CA ALA A 235 12.71 -4.80 16.69
C ALA A 235 14.10 -4.35 16.23
N PRO A 236 14.24 -3.82 14.99
CA PRO A 236 15.55 -3.35 14.54
C PRO A 236 16.01 -2.14 15.36
N SER A 237 17.33 -2.06 15.61
CA SER A 237 17.96 -1.03 16.47
C SER A 237 17.62 0.42 16.10
N CYS A 238 17.40 0.69 14.81
CA CYS A 238 16.92 1.99 14.33
C CYS A 238 15.79 1.85 13.31
N LEU A 239 14.59 2.29 13.72
CA LEU A 239 13.38 2.30 12.89
C LEU A 239 13.35 3.46 11.88
N ARG A 240 14.14 4.52 12.13
CA ARG A 240 14.22 5.70 11.25
C ARG A 240 15.12 5.50 10.04
N VAL A 241 16.07 4.56 10.12
CA VAL A 241 16.96 4.25 8.99
C VAL A 241 16.19 3.47 7.94
N LYS A 242 16.18 4.03 6.73
CA LYS A 242 15.56 3.44 5.55
C LYS A 242 16.53 2.41 4.95
N ARG A 243 16.12 1.15 4.89
CA ARG A 243 16.84 0.00 4.31
C ARG A 243 16.58 -0.08 2.81
N ASN A 244 17.08 0.90 2.06
CA ASN A 244 16.87 1.00 0.61
C ASN A 244 18.18 1.25 -0.15
N ASP A 245 19.29 0.71 0.33
CA ASP A 245 20.63 0.99 -0.20
C ASP A 245 20.75 0.67 -1.69
N ARG A 246 20.17 -0.45 -2.13
CA ARG A 246 20.11 -0.84 -3.54
C ARG A 246 19.43 0.23 -4.41
N GLU A 247 18.25 0.70 -4.00
CA GLU A 247 17.50 1.75 -4.72
C GLU A 247 18.17 3.12 -4.62
N ARG A 248 18.76 3.44 -3.46
CA ARG A 248 19.54 4.66 -3.27
C ARG A 248 20.74 4.67 -4.23
N ARG A 249 21.49 3.57 -4.32
CA ARG A 249 22.61 3.43 -5.25
C ARG A 249 22.16 3.58 -6.69
N LYS A 250 21.14 2.84 -7.12
CA LYS A 250 20.59 2.91 -8.49
C LYS A 250 20.20 4.35 -8.87
N ARG A 251 19.51 5.06 -7.97
CA ARG A 251 19.11 6.45 -8.20
C ARG A 251 20.30 7.37 -8.31
N LEU A 252 21.26 7.29 -7.39
CA LEU A 252 22.43 8.16 -7.37
C LEU A 252 23.36 7.90 -8.57
N GLU A 253 23.57 6.65 -8.97
CA GLU A 253 24.31 6.33 -10.20
C GLU A 253 23.61 6.90 -11.44
N GLY A 254 22.29 6.76 -11.55
CA GLY A 254 21.53 7.36 -12.65
C GLY A 254 21.61 8.89 -12.67
N GLU A 255 21.59 9.52 -11.50
CA GLU A 255 21.75 10.97 -11.35
C GLU A 255 23.16 11.45 -11.70
N MET A 256 24.18 10.66 -11.35
CA MET A 256 25.57 10.91 -11.73
C MET A 256 25.74 10.83 -13.24
N SER A 257 25.25 9.76 -13.90
CA SER A 257 25.27 9.64 -15.37
C SER A 257 24.51 10.78 -16.05
N PHE A 258 23.36 11.19 -15.48
CA PHE A 258 22.62 12.36 -15.97
C PHE A 258 23.45 13.65 -15.84
N ALA A 259 24.07 13.89 -14.69
CA ALA A 259 24.88 15.08 -14.43
C ALA A 259 26.08 15.17 -15.39
N ILE A 260 26.74 14.05 -15.70
CA ILE A 260 27.82 13.99 -16.70
C ILE A 260 27.31 14.40 -18.08
N ARG A 261 26.17 13.83 -18.51
CA ARG A 261 25.55 14.11 -19.83
C ARG A 261 25.14 15.57 -20.01
N VAL A 262 24.75 16.27 -18.93
CA VAL A 262 24.43 17.70 -18.98
C VAL A 262 25.60 18.60 -18.56
N HIS A 263 26.83 18.08 -18.59
CA HIS A 263 28.08 18.79 -18.27
C HIS A 263 28.14 19.40 -16.85
N LYS A 264 27.40 18.86 -15.88
CA LYS A 264 27.41 19.27 -14.46
C LYS A 264 28.41 18.46 -13.65
N PHE A 265 29.70 18.60 -13.96
CA PHE A 265 30.77 17.76 -13.42
C PHE A 265 30.94 17.84 -11.89
N ARG A 266 30.82 19.04 -11.29
CA ARG A 266 30.90 19.19 -9.82
C ARG A 266 29.82 18.38 -9.08
N ARG A 267 28.61 18.29 -9.66
CA ARG A 267 27.52 17.47 -9.09
C ARG A 267 27.85 15.98 -9.21
N ALA A 268 28.34 15.55 -10.38
CA ALA A 268 28.75 14.17 -10.59
C ALA A 268 29.87 13.75 -9.63
N GLU A 269 30.86 14.62 -9.39
CA GLU A 269 31.94 14.40 -8.42
C GLU A 269 31.41 14.26 -6.98
N THR A 270 30.47 15.13 -6.58
CA THR A 270 29.83 15.05 -5.26
C THR A 270 29.12 13.71 -5.08
N ILE A 271 28.34 13.28 -6.08
CA ILE A 271 27.61 12.01 -6.04
C ILE A 271 28.57 10.82 -6.01
N ARG A 272 29.66 10.86 -6.80
CA ARG A 272 30.71 9.84 -6.78
C ARG A 272 31.30 9.69 -5.38
N LYS A 273 31.66 10.80 -4.72
CA LYS A 273 32.20 10.79 -3.34
C LYS A 273 31.19 10.21 -2.34
N ILE A 274 29.91 10.52 -2.49
CA ILE A 274 28.84 9.96 -1.64
C ILE A 274 28.68 8.44 -1.82
N LEU A 275 28.85 7.93 -3.04
CA LEU A 275 28.65 6.51 -3.35
C LEU A 275 29.88 5.65 -3.07
N PHE A 276 31.06 6.14 -3.44
CA PHE A 276 32.27 5.34 -3.53
C PHE A 276 33.48 5.97 -2.82
N GLY A 277 33.36 7.19 -2.29
CA GLY A 277 34.49 7.95 -1.79
C GLY A 277 35.54 8.19 -2.88
N ASP A 278 36.81 8.02 -2.51
CA ASP A 278 37.96 8.18 -3.41
C ASP A 278 38.46 6.86 -4.01
N GLN A 279 37.67 5.78 -3.89
CA GLN A 279 38.07 4.47 -4.37
C GLN A 279 38.16 4.41 -5.91
N PRO A 280 39.04 3.55 -6.47
CA PRO A 280 39.05 3.25 -7.89
C PRO A 280 37.79 2.49 -8.28
N LEU A 281 37.25 2.81 -9.47
CA LEU A 281 36.01 2.26 -9.98
C LEU A 281 36.24 1.40 -11.22
N PHE A 282 35.41 0.37 -11.34
CA PHE A 282 35.48 -0.64 -12.38
C PHE A 282 34.10 -0.85 -13.02
N ARG A 283 34.12 -1.37 -14.24
CA ARG A 283 32.95 -1.89 -14.97
C ARG A 283 33.14 -3.38 -15.19
N ILE A 284 32.07 -4.14 -14.99
CA ILE A 284 32.08 -5.59 -15.22
C ILE A 284 31.42 -5.86 -16.58
N ARG A 285 32.12 -6.55 -17.48
CA ARG A 285 31.63 -6.98 -18.80
C ARG A 285 31.34 -8.47 -18.77
N SER A 286 30.22 -8.86 -19.37
CA SER A 286 29.85 -10.25 -19.63
C SER A 286 30.16 -10.61 -21.08
N SER A 287 31.00 -11.62 -21.28
CA SER A 287 31.29 -12.17 -22.62
C SER A 287 30.05 -12.83 -23.23
N LYS A 288 29.23 -13.50 -22.41
CA LYS A 288 27.98 -14.16 -22.84
C LYS A 288 26.97 -13.19 -23.46
N ASN A 289 26.82 -11.99 -22.88
CA ASN A 289 25.82 -11.01 -23.32
C ASN A 289 26.44 -9.88 -24.16
N ASP A 290 27.74 -9.93 -24.40
CA ASP A 290 28.55 -8.87 -25.02
C ASP A 290 28.24 -7.45 -24.50
N ALA A 291 28.08 -7.32 -23.19
CA ALA A 291 27.59 -6.09 -22.56
C ALA A 291 28.12 -5.92 -21.13
N PHE A 292 28.12 -4.70 -20.63
CA PHE A 292 28.43 -4.37 -19.25
C PHE A 292 27.24 -4.58 -18.33
N TYR A 293 27.50 -4.95 -17.08
CA TYR A 293 26.49 -4.99 -16.05
C TYR A 293 25.95 -3.59 -15.74
N GLY A 294 24.64 -3.50 -15.51
CA GLY A 294 24.00 -2.31 -14.94
C GLY A 294 24.15 -2.23 -13.42
N SER A 295 23.85 -1.07 -12.82
CA SER A 295 23.94 -0.84 -11.38
C SER A 295 23.31 -1.96 -10.55
N ASN A 296 23.95 -2.36 -9.45
CA ASN A 296 23.55 -3.50 -8.60
C ASN A 296 23.50 -4.85 -9.33
N TYR A 297 24.37 -5.07 -10.33
CA TYR A 297 24.47 -6.34 -11.08
C TYR A 297 23.16 -6.69 -11.82
N SER A 298 22.37 -5.66 -12.15
CA SER A 298 21.00 -5.82 -12.64
C SER A 298 20.87 -5.24 -14.04
N GLY A 299 20.65 -6.14 -15.00
CA GLY A 299 20.54 -5.79 -16.42
C GLY A 299 21.90 -5.60 -17.10
N TYR A 300 21.84 -5.35 -18.40
CA TYR A 300 23.01 -5.23 -19.27
C TYR A 300 22.92 -3.97 -20.13
N THR A 301 24.07 -3.39 -20.46
CA THR A 301 24.17 -2.28 -21.40
C THR A 301 25.48 -2.30 -22.15
N SER A 302 25.45 -1.96 -23.43
CA SER A 302 26.65 -1.71 -24.23
C SER A 302 27.20 -0.29 -24.05
N ASP A 303 26.42 0.63 -23.45
CA ASP A 303 26.80 2.02 -23.21
C ASP A 303 27.63 2.13 -21.92
N THR A 304 28.93 2.39 -22.06
CA THR A 304 29.86 2.55 -20.93
C THR A 304 29.51 3.73 -20.01
N GLY A 305 28.78 4.74 -20.50
CA GLY A 305 28.28 5.86 -19.71
C GLY A 305 27.07 5.51 -18.84
N ARG A 306 26.38 4.41 -19.15
CA ARG A 306 25.22 3.88 -18.40
C ARG A 306 25.53 2.59 -17.64
N ALA A 307 26.69 1.98 -17.87
CA ALA A 307 27.15 0.81 -17.14
C ALA A 307 27.24 1.09 -15.64
N GLY A 308 26.92 0.08 -14.83
CA GLY A 308 27.10 0.13 -13.39
C GLY A 308 28.56 0.32 -13.02
N LEU A 309 28.80 1.08 -11.96
CA LEU A 309 30.14 1.26 -11.40
C LEU A 309 30.31 0.43 -10.13
N TYR A 310 31.46 -0.20 -10.02
CA TYR A 310 31.80 -1.13 -8.95
C TYR A 310 33.12 -0.75 -8.30
N THR A 311 33.21 -0.94 -6.98
CA THR A 311 34.50 -0.87 -6.28
C THR A 311 35.38 -2.04 -6.70
N ARG A 312 36.68 -1.98 -6.40
CA ARG A 312 37.60 -3.08 -6.69
C ARG A 312 37.12 -4.41 -6.08
N ALA A 313 36.75 -4.39 -4.80
CA ALA A 313 36.30 -5.58 -4.07
C ALA A 313 35.05 -6.20 -4.73
N GLU A 314 34.07 -5.35 -5.08
CA GLU A 314 32.85 -5.78 -5.78
C GLU A 314 33.13 -6.42 -7.14
N ALA A 315 34.03 -5.81 -7.93
CA ALA A 315 34.39 -6.30 -9.25
C ALA A 315 35.18 -7.61 -9.17
N GLU A 316 36.11 -7.73 -8.22
CA GLU A 316 36.88 -8.96 -8.01
C GLU A 316 35.98 -10.12 -7.56
N ASP A 317 35.09 -9.88 -6.59
CA ASP A 317 34.19 -10.90 -6.05
C ASP A 317 33.25 -11.46 -7.14
N GLU A 318 32.64 -10.56 -7.92
CA GLU A 318 31.70 -10.97 -8.97
C GLU A 318 32.41 -11.67 -10.13
N VAL A 319 33.61 -11.25 -10.52
CA VAL A 319 34.37 -11.96 -11.57
C VAL A 319 34.85 -13.33 -11.05
N ARG A 320 35.26 -13.46 -9.78
CA ARG A 320 35.62 -14.76 -9.19
C ARG A 320 34.43 -15.74 -9.17
N ARG A 321 33.20 -15.25 -9.09
CA ARG A 321 31.99 -16.07 -9.16
C ARG A 321 31.86 -16.80 -10.50
N VAL A 322 32.22 -16.14 -11.62
CA VAL A 322 32.09 -16.69 -12.98
C VAL A 322 33.27 -16.25 -13.88
N PRO A 323 34.50 -16.71 -13.61
CA PRO A 323 35.72 -16.15 -14.20
C PRO A 323 35.85 -16.41 -15.71
N HIS A 324 35.15 -17.40 -16.24
CA HIS A 324 35.14 -17.73 -17.65
C HIS A 324 34.16 -16.85 -18.47
N LEU A 325 33.26 -16.11 -17.82
CA LEU A 325 32.28 -15.24 -18.50
C LEU A 325 32.41 -13.76 -18.18
N LEU A 326 33.11 -13.40 -17.10
CA LEU A 326 33.14 -12.04 -16.60
C LEU A 326 34.56 -11.49 -16.60
N SER A 327 34.68 -10.23 -17.01
CA SER A 327 35.93 -9.48 -16.97
C SER A 327 35.65 -8.09 -16.40
N ALA A 328 36.52 -7.60 -15.52
CA ALA A 328 36.42 -6.25 -14.98
C ALA A 328 37.45 -5.33 -15.66
N TYR A 329 37.05 -4.09 -15.90
CA TYR A 329 37.88 -3.06 -16.53
C TYR A 329 37.81 -1.79 -15.70
N ASP A 330 38.91 -1.07 -15.56
CA ASP A 330 38.90 0.26 -14.98
C ASP A 330 38.20 1.27 -15.91
N LEU A 331 38.03 2.52 -15.44
CA LEU A 331 37.34 3.53 -16.23
C LEU A 331 38.06 3.93 -17.53
N SER A 332 39.36 3.64 -17.65
CA SER A 332 40.17 3.86 -18.86
C SER A 332 40.13 2.69 -19.85
N GLY A 333 39.53 1.57 -19.47
CA GLY A 333 39.45 0.35 -20.29
C GLY A 333 40.58 -0.65 -20.02
N LYS A 334 41.43 -0.44 -19.02
CA LYS A 334 42.47 -1.42 -18.67
C LYS A 334 41.84 -2.58 -17.88
N PRO A 335 42.14 -3.85 -18.25
CA PRO A 335 41.59 -4.99 -17.52
C PRO A 335 42.14 -5.05 -16.09
N LEU A 336 41.26 -5.37 -15.14
CA LEU A 336 41.62 -5.68 -13.77
C LEU A 336 42.19 -7.10 -13.74
N VAL A 337 43.48 -7.22 -13.41
CA VAL A 337 44.11 -8.52 -13.18
C VAL A 337 43.68 -9.02 -11.81
N ILE A 338 42.94 -10.13 -11.79
CA ILE A 338 42.49 -10.77 -10.56
C ILE A 338 43.47 -11.89 -10.25
N PRO A 339 44.21 -11.83 -9.13
CA PRO A 339 45.10 -12.91 -8.74
C PRO A 339 44.29 -14.20 -8.56
N ALA A 340 44.84 -15.32 -9.00
CA ALA A 340 44.28 -16.65 -8.72
C ALA A 340 44.09 -16.78 -7.21
N ALA A 341 42.97 -17.38 -6.79
CA ALA A 341 42.74 -17.65 -5.38
C ALA A 341 43.93 -18.46 -4.83
N PRO A 342 44.48 -18.14 -3.64
CA PRO A 342 45.42 -19.03 -3.00
C PRO A 342 44.74 -20.38 -2.82
N ASP A 343 45.43 -21.46 -3.20
CA ASP A 343 44.98 -22.82 -2.95
C ASP A 343 44.67 -22.95 -1.46
N LEU A 344 43.39 -22.99 -1.11
CA LEU A 344 42.97 -23.37 0.22
C LEU A 344 43.41 -24.84 0.37
N PRO A 345 44.25 -25.18 1.37
CA PRO A 345 44.60 -26.57 1.59
C PRO A 345 43.32 -27.37 1.76
N LEU A 346 43.20 -28.44 0.97
CA LEU A 346 42.21 -29.49 1.14
C LEU A 346 42.24 -29.89 2.62
N PHE A 347 41.21 -29.48 3.38
CA PHE A 347 40.99 -30.03 4.70
C PHE A 347 40.81 -31.54 4.51
N ALA A 348 41.82 -32.28 4.97
CA ALA A 348 41.75 -33.71 5.12
C ALA A 348 40.53 -34.01 6.01
N ALA A 349 39.64 -34.85 5.49
CA ALA A 349 38.56 -35.41 6.28
C ALA A 349 39.16 -36.37 7.31
N GLU A 350 38.96 -36.08 8.58
CA GLU A 350 38.88 -37.06 9.66
C GLU A 350 37.57 -36.87 10.43
#